data_AF-A0A0M5K2Y4-F1
#
_entry.id   AF-A0A0M5K2Y4-F1
#
_cell.length_a   1.000
_cell.length_b   1.000
_cell.length_c   1.000
_cell.angle_alpha   90.00
_cell.angle_beta   90.00
_cell.angle_gamma   90.00
#
_symmetry.space_group_name_H-M   'P 1'
#
loop_
_entity.id
_entity.type
_entity.pdbx_description
1 polymer ?
#
loop_
_entity_poly.entity_id
_entity_poly.type
_entity_poly.pdbx_seq_one_letter_code
_entity_poly.pdbx_strand_id
1 'polypeptide(L)'
;MISRLASVCFVLLLMLLVAACCGNSAVDCQDAHADSLFLRFNLQDSASGNGFRVREIDSVLLIRKIRDTTATYTPPDSSRLAPDTVRVVRLPTAVADYILLEHTAPFTRKGLRRLPDYDYTVYLPNTAEKLRFELTMLEINGDFEADGCVTCYRNRRKQLLVNGKPVDVYSSNNHPEEKPVVLSR
;
A
#
# COMPACT_ATOMS: atom_id res chain seq x y z
N MET A 1 46.74 -21.98 34.71
CA MET A 1 45.29 -21.84 35.01
C MET A 1 44.72 -20.43 34.74
N ILE A 2 45.53 -19.37 34.67
CA ILE A 2 45.06 -17.98 34.42
C ILE A 2 44.53 -17.74 32.99
N SER A 3 45.06 -18.43 31.97
CA SER A 3 44.65 -18.27 30.56
C SER A 3 43.22 -18.73 30.24
N ARG A 4 42.67 -19.70 30.98
CA ARG A 4 41.31 -20.21 30.72
C ARG A 4 40.21 -19.30 31.27
N LEU A 5 40.46 -18.58 32.38
CA LEU A 5 39.51 -17.59 32.90
C LEU A 5 39.42 -16.35 32.01
N ALA A 6 40.54 -15.87 31.47
CA ALA A 6 40.56 -14.70 30.59
C ALA A 6 39.78 -14.94 29.29
N SER A 7 39.86 -16.15 28.74
CA SER A 7 39.12 -16.53 27.52
C SER A 7 37.61 -16.64 27.75
N VAL A 8 37.18 -17.17 28.91
CA VAL A 8 35.74 -17.25 29.27
C VAL A 8 35.15 -15.85 29.50
N CYS A 9 35.88 -14.95 30.18
CA CYS A 9 35.44 -13.55 30.33
C CYS A 9 35.32 -12.82 28.99
N PHE A 10 36.26 -13.04 28.06
CA PHE A 10 36.23 -12.39 26.74
C PHE A 10 35.04 -12.86 25.89
N VAL A 11 34.72 -14.15 25.93
CA VAL A 11 33.53 -14.70 25.24
C VAL A 11 32.23 -14.19 25.86
N LEU A 12 32.15 -14.07 27.19
CA LEU A 12 30.99 -13.50 27.88
C LEU A 12 30.79 -12.00 27.55
N LEU A 13 31.87 -11.22 27.47
CA LEU A 13 31.82 -9.81 27.06
C LEU A 13 31.35 -9.64 25.61
N LEU A 14 31.83 -10.49 24.70
CA LEU A 14 31.37 -10.48 23.30
C LEU A 14 29.87 -10.80 23.17
N MET A 15 29.37 -11.79 23.93
CA MET A 15 27.95 -12.15 23.92
C MET A 15 27.07 -11.03 24.51
N LEU A 16 27.54 -10.32 25.54
CA LEU A 16 26.85 -9.17 26.13
C LEU A 16 26.79 -7.97 25.17
N LEU A 17 27.84 -7.71 24.39
CA LEU A 17 27.83 -6.66 23.35
C LEU A 17 26.84 -6.97 22.22
N VAL A 18 26.74 -8.22 21.78
CA VAL A 18 25.78 -8.62 20.73
C VAL A 18 24.34 -8.56 21.23
N ALA A 19 24.09 -8.97 22.48
CA ALA A 19 22.77 -8.87 23.10
C ALA A 19 22.33 -7.41 23.34
N ALA A 20 23.26 -6.48 23.54
CA ALA A 20 22.97 -5.06 23.71
C ALA A 20 22.59 -4.33 22.41
N CYS A 21 23.01 -4.82 21.23
CA CYS A 21 22.54 -4.25 19.96
C CYS A 21 21.08 -4.65 19.69
N CYS A 22 20.71 -5.92 19.87
CA CYS A 22 19.37 -6.39 19.50
C CYS A 22 18.34 -6.35 20.64
N GLY A 23 18.72 -5.96 21.86
CA GLY A 23 17.90 -6.12 23.06
C GLY A 23 17.12 -4.89 23.53
N ASN A 24 17.46 -3.67 23.07
CA ASN A 24 16.95 -2.43 23.68
C ASN A 24 16.08 -1.55 22.75
N SER A 25 15.95 -1.92 21.48
CA SER A 25 15.05 -1.24 20.55
C SER A 25 14.24 -2.30 19.81
N ALA A 26 13.06 -2.62 20.35
CA ALA A 26 11.99 -3.16 19.53
C ALA A 26 11.58 -2.04 18.56
N VAL A 27 12.38 -1.81 17.52
CA VAL A 27 12.03 -0.90 16.44
C VAL A 27 10.92 -1.59 15.68
N ASP A 28 9.69 -1.16 15.95
CA ASP A 28 8.55 -1.53 15.14
C ASP A 28 8.67 -0.77 13.81
N CYS A 29 9.27 -1.41 12.81
CA CYS A 29 9.42 -0.81 11.47
C CYS A 29 8.07 -0.46 10.84
N GLN A 30 6.97 -1.09 11.30
CA GLN A 30 5.60 -0.95 10.78
C GLN A 30 5.51 -0.85 9.25
N ASP A 31 6.33 -1.64 8.54
CA ASP A 31 6.52 -1.55 7.09
C ASP A 31 5.61 -2.51 6.30
N ALA A 32 4.80 -3.31 6.99
CA ALA A 32 3.89 -4.31 6.40
C ALA A 32 2.98 -3.74 5.30
N HIS A 33 2.60 -2.47 5.41
CA HIS A 33 1.75 -1.77 4.43
C HIS A 33 2.42 -0.54 3.81
N ALA A 34 3.76 -0.43 3.86
CA ALA A 34 4.48 0.72 3.32
C ALA A 34 4.12 0.95 1.84
N ASP A 35 4.06 -0.11 1.04
CA ASP A 35 3.73 -0.04 -0.39
C ASP A 35 2.23 0.04 -0.69
N SER A 36 1.35 -0.06 0.31
CA SER A 36 -0.10 -0.17 0.12
C SER A 36 -0.80 1.18 -0.09
N LEU A 37 -1.82 1.21 -0.93
CA LEU A 37 -2.71 2.36 -1.09
C LEU A 37 -3.96 2.18 -0.22
N PHE A 38 -4.34 3.25 0.47
CA PHE A 38 -5.55 3.29 1.28
C PHE A 38 -6.57 4.12 0.51
N LEU A 39 -7.65 3.51 0.05
CA LEU A 39 -8.70 4.23 -0.69
C LEU A 39 -9.85 4.56 0.24
N ARG A 40 -10.28 5.82 0.28
CA ARG A 40 -11.42 6.25 1.09
C ARG A 40 -12.37 7.08 0.25
N PHE A 41 -13.66 7.02 0.56
CA PHE A 41 -14.66 7.87 -0.09
C PHE A 41 -15.01 9.05 0.80
N ASN A 42 -15.20 10.22 0.20
CA ASN A 42 -15.71 11.38 0.91
C ASN A 42 -17.18 11.16 1.27
N LEU A 43 -17.49 11.09 2.56
CA LEU A 43 -18.86 10.97 3.09
C LEU A 43 -19.42 12.30 3.60
N GLN A 44 -18.56 13.28 3.91
CA GLN A 44 -18.94 14.51 4.62
C GLN A 44 -19.72 15.47 3.71
N ASP A 45 -19.38 15.50 2.42
CA ASP A 45 -19.97 16.44 1.46
C ASP A 45 -21.14 15.86 0.65
N SER A 46 -21.82 14.84 1.18
CA SER A 46 -22.93 14.19 0.45
C SER A 46 -24.11 15.15 0.20
N ALA A 47 -24.33 16.13 1.09
CA ALA A 47 -25.39 17.12 0.94
C ALA A 47 -25.08 18.18 -0.13
N SER A 48 -23.80 18.51 -0.34
CA SER A 48 -23.34 19.48 -1.34
C SER A 48 -23.07 18.86 -2.71
N GLY A 49 -23.18 17.53 -2.83
CA GLY A 49 -23.01 16.79 -4.09
C GLY A 49 -21.59 16.31 -4.36
N ASN A 50 -20.59 16.76 -3.58
CA ASN A 50 -19.19 16.36 -3.76
C ASN A 50 -18.85 15.05 -3.03
N GLY A 51 -19.65 14.65 -2.04
CA GLY A 51 -19.52 13.39 -1.31
C GLY A 51 -20.50 12.30 -1.76
N PHE A 52 -20.30 11.10 -1.23
CA PHE A 52 -21.09 9.91 -1.53
C PHE A 52 -22.07 9.57 -0.42
N ARG A 53 -23.23 9.04 -0.80
CA ARG A 53 -24.14 8.35 0.11
C ARG A 53 -23.66 6.91 0.31
N VAL A 54 -23.91 6.35 1.48
CA VAL A 54 -23.51 4.97 1.84
C VAL A 54 -23.91 3.95 0.77
N ARG A 55 -25.16 4.00 0.28
CA ARG A 55 -25.68 3.07 -0.74
C ARG A 55 -25.02 3.20 -2.12
N GLU A 56 -24.34 4.31 -2.39
CA GLU A 56 -23.64 4.51 -3.67
C GLU A 56 -22.29 3.78 -3.70
N ILE A 57 -21.73 3.48 -2.52
CA ILE A 57 -20.36 2.98 -2.35
C ILE A 57 -20.27 1.74 -1.44
N ASP A 58 -21.38 1.20 -0.97
CA ASP A 58 -21.43 -0.07 -0.22
C ASP A 58 -20.96 -1.28 -1.06
N SER A 59 -21.00 -1.14 -2.38
CA SER A 59 -20.47 -2.09 -3.35
C SER A 59 -19.59 -1.36 -4.36
N VAL A 60 -18.31 -1.69 -4.39
CA VAL A 60 -17.32 -1.12 -5.30
C VAL A 60 -16.72 -2.22 -6.16
N LEU A 61 -16.54 -1.98 -7.46
CA LEU A 61 -15.73 -2.84 -8.31
C LEU A 61 -14.32 -2.24 -8.41
N LEU A 62 -13.33 -3.02 -8.02
CA LEU A 62 -11.93 -2.71 -8.26
C LEU A 62 -11.48 -3.51 -9.47
N ILE A 63 -10.96 -2.82 -10.45
CA ILE A 63 -10.48 -3.42 -11.70
C ILE A 63 -8.99 -3.09 -11.78
N ARG A 64 -8.13 -4.07 -12.04
CA ARG A 64 -6.70 -3.82 -12.32
C ARG A 64 -6.31 -4.34 -13.69
N LYS A 65 -5.49 -3.56 -14.39
CA LYS A 65 -4.85 -3.94 -15.66
C LYS A 65 -3.34 -3.78 -15.53
N ILE A 66 -2.58 -4.63 -16.20
CA ILE A 66 -1.12 -4.47 -16.27
C ILE A 66 -0.83 -3.14 -16.97
N ARG A 67 0.08 -2.35 -16.40
CA ARG A 67 0.50 -1.09 -17.01
C ARG A 67 1.38 -1.38 -18.21
N ASP A 68 1.05 -0.80 -19.36
CA ASP A 68 1.72 -1.06 -20.64
C ASP A 68 3.26 -0.89 -20.57
N THR A 69 3.73 0.12 -19.83
CA THR A 69 5.17 0.39 -19.66
C THR A 69 5.92 -0.68 -18.86
N THR A 70 5.21 -1.53 -18.12
CA THR A 70 5.78 -2.60 -17.28
C THR A 70 5.50 -4.00 -17.85
N ALA A 71 4.87 -4.07 -19.03
CA ALA A 71 4.62 -5.32 -19.72
C ALA A 71 5.94 -5.84 -20.35
N THR A 72 6.61 -6.76 -19.66
CA THR A 72 7.81 -7.46 -20.19
C THR A 72 7.50 -8.33 -21.40
N TYR A 73 6.22 -8.66 -21.57
CA TYR A 73 5.66 -9.32 -22.73
C TYR A 73 4.37 -8.59 -23.08
N THR A 74 4.36 -7.88 -24.19
CA THR A 74 3.14 -7.38 -24.82
C THR A 74 2.69 -8.51 -25.76
N PRO A 75 1.64 -9.28 -25.42
CA PRO A 75 1.12 -10.25 -26.37
C PRO A 75 0.75 -9.49 -27.66
N PRO A 76 0.90 -10.11 -28.84
CA PRO A 76 0.48 -9.51 -30.11
C PRO A 76 -1.03 -9.16 -30.12
N ASP A 77 -1.77 -9.63 -29.12
CA ASP A 77 -3.17 -9.34 -28.87
C ASP A 77 -3.36 -8.80 -27.44
N SER A 78 -2.82 -7.61 -27.15
CA SER A 78 -2.99 -6.91 -25.86
C SER A 78 -4.48 -6.64 -25.51
N SER A 79 -5.38 -6.79 -26.48
CA SER A 79 -6.84 -6.80 -26.28
C SER A 79 -7.33 -8.00 -25.45
N ARG A 80 -6.51 -9.06 -25.27
CA ARG A 80 -6.88 -10.31 -24.60
C ARG A 80 -6.43 -10.46 -23.15
N LEU A 81 -5.61 -9.55 -22.62
CA LEU A 81 -5.31 -9.57 -21.19
C LEU A 81 -6.51 -8.98 -20.44
N ALA A 82 -7.49 -9.85 -20.16
CA ALA A 82 -8.67 -9.47 -19.41
C ALA A 82 -8.23 -8.86 -18.06
N PRO A 83 -8.74 -7.68 -17.69
CA PRO A 83 -8.42 -7.08 -16.41
C PRO A 83 -8.98 -7.96 -15.28
N ASP A 84 -8.27 -8.01 -14.16
CA ASP A 84 -8.80 -8.65 -12.98
C ASP A 84 -9.84 -7.73 -12.36
N THR A 85 -10.98 -8.28 -11.97
CA THR A 85 -12.03 -7.55 -11.26
C THR A 85 -12.30 -8.20 -9.92
N VAL A 86 -12.32 -7.40 -8.86
CA VAL A 86 -12.77 -7.80 -7.53
C VAL A 86 -13.91 -6.88 -7.11
N ARG A 87 -14.99 -7.48 -6.59
CA ARG A 87 -16.09 -6.74 -5.99
C ARG A 87 -15.88 -6.67 -4.47
N VAL A 88 -15.74 -5.46 -3.95
CA VAL A 88 -15.70 -5.19 -2.52
C VAL A 88 -17.10 -4.81 -2.07
N VAL A 89 -17.72 -5.64 -1.24
CA VAL A 89 -19.01 -5.38 -0.61
C VAL A 89 -18.77 -5.10 0.87
N ARG A 90 -19.28 -3.97 1.36
CA ARG A 90 -19.05 -3.47 2.71
C ARG A 90 -20.36 -3.34 3.45
N LEU A 91 -20.33 -3.63 4.75
CA LEU A 91 -21.43 -3.30 5.65
C LEU A 91 -21.55 -1.77 5.76
N PRO A 92 -22.76 -1.22 5.97
CA PRO A 92 -22.96 0.23 6.10
C PRO A 92 -22.03 0.90 7.12
N THR A 93 -21.69 0.20 8.20
CA THR A 93 -20.77 0.68 9.25
C THR A 93 -19.32 0.75 8.80
N ALA A 94 -18.91 -0.05 7.82
CA ALA A 94 -17.55 -0.15 7.30
C ALA A 94 -17.33 0.67 6.03
N VAL A 95 -18.34 1.42 5.56
CA VAL A 95 -18.22 2.24 4.34
C VAL A 95 -17.28 3.44 4.54
N ALA A 96 -17.16 3.91 5.79
CA ALA A 96 -16.24 4.98 6.17
C ALA A 96 -14.78 4.53 6.26
N ASP A 97 -14.55 3.22 6.36
CA ASP A 97 -13.23 2.61 6.40
C ASP A 97 -12.60 2.61 5.01
N TYR A 98 -11.27 2.47 4.97
CA TYR A 98 -10.54 2.40 3.73
C TYR A 98 -10.67 1.03 3.06
N ILE A 99 -10.49 1.02 1.75
CA ILE A 99 -10.20 -0.18 0.99
C ILE A 99 -8.70 -0.26 0.80
N LEU A 100 -8.08 -1.30 1.32
CA LEU A 100 -6.65 -1.56 1.20
C LEU A 100 -6.34 -2.14 -0.18
N LEU A 101 -5.51 -1.44 -0.95
CA LEU A 101 -4.91 -1.94 -2.17
C LEU A 101 -3.43 -2.23 -1.90
N GLU A 102 -3.06 -3.50 -1.94
CA GLU A 102 -1.72 -3.99 -1.73
C GLU A 102 -1.38 -5.10 -2.73
N HIS A 103 -0.18 -5.67 -2.62
CA HIS A 103 0.29 -6.69 -3.55
C HIS A 103 -0.57 -7.97 -3.55
N THR A 104 -1.18 -8.29 -2.41
CA THR A 104 -1.92 -9.54 -2.17
C THR A 104 -3.40 -9.34 -1.85
N ALA A 105 -3.87 -8.10 -1.73
CA ALA A 105 -5.26 -7.79 -1.44
C ALA A 105 -5.69 -6.50 -2.16
N PRO A 106 -6.94 -6.42 -2.62
CA PRO A 106 -7.95 -7.48 -2.58
C PRO A 106 -7.78 -8.49 -3.73
N PHE A 107 -6.80 -8.26 -4.60
CA PHE A 107 -6.48 -9.17 -5.69
C PHE A 107 -5.42 -10.18 -5.27
N THR A 108 -5.50 -11.39 -5.82
CA THR A 108 -4.43 -12.37 -5.65
C THR A 108 -3.14 -11.91 -6.33
N ARG A 109 -2.00 -12.29 -5.75
CA ARG A 109 -0.68 -12.01 -6.33
C ARG A 109 -0.51 -12.73 -7.68
N LYS A 110 -0.04 -12.00 -8.69
CA LYS A 110 0.31 -12.54 -10.01
C LYS A 110 1.80 -12.44 -10.26
N GLY A 111 2.52 -13.53 -10.02
CA GLY A 111 3.96 -13.62 -10.22
C GLY A 111 4.75 -12.64 -9.35
N LEU A 112 5.69 -11.93 -9.97
CA LEU A 112 6.58 -10.96 -9.32
C LEU A 112 6.08 -9.50 -9.42
N ARG A 113 4.91 -9.27 -10.03
CA ARG A 113 4.39 -7.92 -10.27
C ARG A 113 3.97 -7.24 -8.97
N ARG A 114 4.42 -6.01 -8.77
CA ARG A 114 4.13 -5.17 -7.60
C ARG A 114 2.95 -4.24 -7.88
N LEU A 115 2.49 -3.55 -6.84
CA LEU A 115 1.38 -2.59 -6.93
C LEU A 115 1.58 -1.53 -8.04
N PRO A 116 2.79 -0.95 -8.26
CA PRO A 116 3.06 0.00 -9.35
C PRO A 116 2.99 -0.57 -10.76
N ASP A 117 3.01 -1.90 -10.95
CA ASP A 117 2.97 -2.53 -12.28
C ASP A 117 1.56 -2.59 -12.88
N TYR A 118 0.58 -2.01 -12.18
CA TYR A 118 -0.81 -1.99 -12.59
C TYR A 118 -1.36 -0.56 -12.61
N ASP A 119 -2.38 -0.40 -13.45
CA ASP A 119 -3.33 0.69 -13.33
C ASP A 119 -4.64 0.13 -12.76
N TYR A 120 -5.32 0.91 -11.93
CA TYR A 120 -6.55 0.51 -11.27
C TYR A 120 -7.72 1.39 -11.69
N THR A 121 -8.91 0.82 -11.69
CA THR A 121 -10.16 1.55 -11.82
C THR A 121 -11.05 1.21 -10.63
N VAL A 122 -11.50 2.25 -9.93
CA VAL A 122 -12.52 2.16 -8.89
C VAL A 122 -13.85 2.50 -9.54
N TYR A 123 -14.70 1.51 -9.75
CA TYR A 123 -16.00 1.69 -10.38
C TYR A 123 -17.13 1.57 -9.36
N LEU A 124 -18.08 2.51 -9.43
CA LEU A 124 -19.19 2.65 -8.51
C LEU A 124 -20.51 2.25 -9.17
N PRO A 125 -20.88 0.95 -9.16
CA PRO A 125 -22.05 0.44 -9.87
C PRO A 125 -23.37 1.00 -9.34
N ASN A 126 -23.41 1.45 -8.08
CA ASN A 126 -24.65 1.89 -7.44
C ASN A 126 -24.93 3.40 -7.61
N THR A 127 -23.99 4.15 -8.18
CA THR A 127 -24.22 5.54 -8.58
C THR A 127 -25.13 5.60 -9.82
N ALA A 128 -25.89 6.69 -9.96
CA ALA A 128 -26.72 6.91 -11.15
C ALA A 128 -25.88 7.04 -12.43
N GLU A 129 -24.77 7.77 -12.34
CA GLU A 129 -23.85 8.06 -13.44
C GLU A 129 -22.83 6.95 -13.71
N LYS A 130 -22.81 5.88 -12.89
CA LYS A 130 -21.82 4.79 -12.97
C LYS A 130 -20.38 5.33 -12.93
N LEU A 131 -20.11 6.14 -11.91
CA LEU A 131 -18.85 6.84 -11.72
C LEU A 131 -17.65 5.89 -11.69
N ARG A 132 -16.52 6.38 -12.20
CA ARG A 132 -15.24 5.69 -12.22
C ARG A 132 -14.10 6.61 -11.81
N PHE A 133 -13.15 6.07 -11.07
CA PHE A 133 -11.89 6.73 -10.75
C PHE A 133 -10.74 5.92 -11.34
N GLU A 134 -9.93 6.54 -12.16
CA GLU A 134 -8.73 5.95 -12.71
C GLU A 134 -7.55 6.27 -11.79
N LEU A 135 -6.91 5.23 -11.27
CA LEU A 135 -5.73 5.30 -10.42
C LEU A 135 -4.55 4.79 -11.25
N THR A 136 -3.75 5.72 -11.79
CA THR A 136 -2.69 5.41 -12.74
C THR A 136 -1.37 6.00 -12.28
N MET A 137 -0.27 5.56 -12.90
CA MET A 137 1.08 6.08 -12.63
C MET A 137 1.42 6.13 -11.14
N LEU A 138 1.08 5.05 -10.41
CA LEU A 138 1.58 4.87 -9.06
C LEU A 138 3.10 4.76 -9.11
N GLU A 139 3.76 5.67 -8.41
CA GLU A 139 5.20 5.72 -8.20
C GLU A 139 5.48 5.56 -6.71
N ILE A 140 6.32 4.59 -6.37
CA ILE A 140 6.78 4.35 -5.01
C ILE A 140 8.30 4.33 -5.06
N ASN A 141 8.93 5.24 -4.34
CA ASN A 141 10.38 5.25 -4.15
C ASN A 141 10.65 5.09 -2.66
N GLY A 142 11.39 4.06 -2.31
CA GLY A 142 11.79 3.75 -0.96
C GLY A 142 13.16 3.09 -0.92
N ASP A 143 13.72 3.06 0.28
CA ASP A 143 15.04 2.58 0.60
C ASP A 143 15.01 1.82 1.93
N PHE A 144 16.04 0.99 2.12
CA PHE A 144 16.26 0.32 3.38
C PHE A 144 17.16 1.19 4.25
N GLU A 145 16.66 1.59 5.40
CA GLU A 145 17.40 2.34 6.41
C GLU A 145 17.82 1.37 7.52
N ALA A 146 19.12 1.35 7.83
CA ALA A 146 19.67 0.50 8.87
C ALA A 146 20.32 1.36 9.97
N ASP A 147 19.97 1.08 11.22
CA ASP A 147 20.51 1.77 12.40
C ASP A 147 21.58 0.94 13.15
N GLY A 148 21.99 -0.18 12.56
CA GLY A 148 22.98 -1.11 13.11
C GLY A 148 22.37 -2.34 13.78
N CYS A 149 21.10 -2.31 14.17
CA CYS A 149 20.43 -3.45 14.81
C CYS A 149 19.15 -3.88 14.09
N VAL A 150 18.50 -2.99 13.33
CA VAL A 150 17.34 -3.30 12.46
C VAL A 150 17.53 -2.67 11.07
N THR A 151 16.97 -3.31 10.04
CA THR A 151 16.83 -2.73 8.70
C THR A 151 15.34 -2.58 8.39
N CYS A 152 14.87 -1.34 8.24
CA CYS A 152 13.47 -1.06 7.93
C CYS A 152 13.35 -0.55 6.49
N TYR A 153 12.34 -1.02 5.75
CA TYR A 153 11.99 -0.40 4.49
C TYR A 153 11.17 0.87 4.74
N ARG A 154 11.54 1.96 4.07
CA ARG A 154 10.80 3.23 4.15
C ARG A 154 10.59 3.80 2.76
N ASN A 155 9.38 4.30 2.54
CA ASN A 155 9.16 5.15 1.37
C ASN A 155 9.77 6.52 1.62
N ARG A 156 10.32 7.13 0.58
CA ARG A 156 10.75 8.54 0.53
C ARG A 156 9.80 9.37 -0.31
N ARG A 157 9.07 8.72 -1.23
CA ARG A 157 8.07 9.35 -2.09
C ARG A 157 7.02 8.32 -2.50
N LYS A 158 5.77 8.76 -2.53
CA LYS A 158 4.64 7.96 -2.99
C LYS A 158 3.63 8.85 -3.70
N GLN A 159 3.45 8.68 -4.99
CA GLN A 159 2.58 9.53 -5.81
C GLN A 159 1.72 8.69 -6.73
N LEU A 160 0.50 9.18 -6.97
CA LEU A 160 -0.51 8.52 -7.79
C LEU A 160 -1.22 9.57 -8.64
N LEU A 161 -1.63 9.22 -9.85
CA LEU A 161 -2.59 10.02 -10.60
C LEU A 161 -4.01 9.50 -10.33
N VAL A 162 -4.91 10.39 -9.92
CA VAL A 162 -6.34 10.13 -9.80
C VAL A 162 -7.07 10.92 -10.87
N ASN A 163 -7.68 10.23 -11.83
CA ASN A 163 -8.28 10.85 -13.02
C ASN A 163 -7.31 11.82 -13.73
N GLY A 164 -6.03 11.42 -13.83
CA GLY A 164 -4.95 12.20 -14.42
C GLY A 164 -4.40 13.34 -13.54
N LYS A 165 -4.94 13.58 -12.34
CA LYS A 165 -4.45 14.60 -11.41
C LYS A 165 -3.49 14.00 -10.39
N PRO A 166 -2.32 14.60 -10.14
CA PRO A 166 -1.37 14.08 -9.16
C PRO A 166 -1.91 14.23 -7.74
N VAL A 167 -1.80 13.14 -6.98
CA VAL A 167 -2.12 13.05 -5.56
C VAL A 167 -0.90 12.50 -4.84
N ASP A 168 -0.40 13.27 -3.89
CA ASP A 168 0.65 12.83 -2.98
C ASP A 168 0.04 11.95 -1.89
N VAL A 169 0.46 10.69 -1.88
CA VAL A 169 -0.02 9.65 -0.94
C VAL A 169 1.11 9.20 0.00
N TYR A 170 2.19 9.98 0.05
CA TYR A 170 3.29 9.79 0.98
C TYR A 170 2.92 10.29 2.38
N SER A 171 3.26 9.51 3.41
CA SER A 171 3.17 9.89 4.81
C SER A 171 4.57 9.94 5.40
N SER A 172 4.94 11.07 6.00
CA SER A 172 6.26 11.31 6.60
C SER A 172 6.40 10.79 8.03
N ASN A 173 5.27 10.45 8.65
CA ASN A 173 5.27 9.90 9.99
C ASN A 173 5.71 8.45 9.82
N ASN A 174 6.75 8.00 10.54
CA ASN A 174 7.23 6.61 10.50
C ASN A 174 6.22 5.59 11.07
N HIS A 175 4.94 5.96 11.13
CA HIS A 175 3.78 5.12 11.31
C HIS A 175 3.15 4.90 9.93
N PRO A 176 2.49 3.76 9.67
CA PRO A 176 1.57 3.60 8.57
C PRO A 176 0.30 4.40 8.87
N GLU A 177 0.43 5.70 9.18
CA GLU A 177 -0.65 6.65 9.01
C GLU A 177 -0.82 6.80 7.50
N GLU A 178 -1.54 5.83 6.97
CA GLU A 178 -2.47 5.91 5.86
C GLU A 178 -2.69 7.38 5.48
N LYS A 179 -2.06 7.83 4.40
CA LYS A 179 -2.52 9.04 3.72
C LYS A 179 -3.54 8.57 2.68
N PRO A 180 -4.83 8.44 3.04
CA PRO A 180 -5.79 7.85 2.15
C PRO A 180 -5.96 8.71 0.91
N VAL A 181 -6.10 8.04 -0.23
CA VAL A 181 -6.64 8.65 -1.44
C VAL A 181 -8.13 8.87 -1.19
N VAL A 182 -8.51 10.11 -0.95
CA VAL A 182 -9.91 10.48 -0.78
C VAL A 182 -10.53 10.68 -2.17
N LEU A 183 -11.46 9.80 -2.52
CA LEU A 183 -12.26 9.85 -3.74
C LEU A 183 -13.53 10.66 -3.46
N SER A 184 -13.74 11.69 -4.27
CA SER A 184 -14.89 12.61 -4.23
C SER A 184 -15.53 12.68 -5.63
N ARG A 185 -16.80 13.05 -5.70
CA ARG A 185 -17.49 13.28 -6.98
C ARG A 185 -16.89 14.45 -7.75
#